data_AF-A0A933GLV4-F1
#
_entry.id   AF-A0A933GLV4-F1
#
_cell.length_a   1.000
_cell.length_b   1.000
_cell.length_c   1.000
_cell.angle_alpha   90.00
_cell.angle_beta   90.00
_cell.angle_gamma   90.00
#
_symmetry.space_group_name_H-M   'P 1'
#
loop_
_entity.id
_entity.type
_entity.pdbx_description
1 polymer ?
#
loop_
_entity_poly.entity_id
_entity_poly.type
_entity_poly.pdbx_seq_one_letter_code
_entity_poly.pdbx_strand_id
1 'polypeptide(L)' 'MVEDRIGRDDVKTLFKFLARNRLRRALLVTLDTETKLEKEGLLIEVIPYWK' A
#
# COMPACT_ATOMS: atom_id res chain seq x y z
N MET A 1 -11.45 1.95 -19.20
CA MET A 1 -10.74 2.74 -18.18
C MET A 1 -10.35 1.75 -17.10
N VAL A 2 -9.05 1.53 -16.87
CA VAL A 2 -8.60 0.71 -15.74
C VAL A 2 -8.74 1.62 -14.53
N GLU A 3 -9.76 1.39 -13.70
CA GLU A 3 -9.88 2.07 -12.42
C GLU A 3 -8.73 1.56 -11.54
N ASP A 4 -7.64 2.32 -11.46
CA ASP A 4 -6.42 2.01 -10.69
C ASP A 4 -6.64 2.21 -9.17
N ARG A 5 -7.85 1.90 -8.71
CA ARG A 5 -8.24 2.00 -7.31
C ARG A 5 -7.70 0.79 -6.60
N ILE A 6 -6.68 0.99 -5.76
CA ILE A 6 -6.18 -0.04 -4.85
C ILE A 6 -7.38 -0.61 -4.08
N GLY A 7 -7.66 -1.89 -4.28
CA GLY A 7 -8.74 -2.58 -3.62
C GLY A 7 -8.40 -2.86 -2.16
N ARG A 8 -9.44 -3.05 -1.34
CA ARG A 8 -9.27 -3.48 0.06
C ARG A 8 -8.50 -4.80 0.17
N ASP A 9 -8.64 -5.68 -0.80
CA ASP A 9 -7.96 -6.98 -0.83
C ASP A 9 -6.47 -6.86 -1.17
N ASP A 10 -6.08 -5.90 -2.01
CA ASP A 10 -4.67 -5.61 -2.32
C ASP A 10 -3.95 -5.10 -1.07
N VAL A 11 -4.56 -4.15 -0.37
CA VAL A 11 -4.06 -3.61 0.92
C VAL A 11 -3.88 -4.74 1.94
N LYS A 12 -4.89 -5.62 2.06
CA LYS A 12 -4.84 -6.75 2.99
C LYS A 12 -3.70 -7.72 2.65
N THR A 13 -3.47 -7.95 1.36
CA THR A 13 -2.39 -8.81 0.87
C THR A 13 -1.02 -8.19 1.18
N LEU A 14 -0.86 -6.88 0.98
CA LEU A 14 0.36 -6.14 1.34
C LEU A 14 0.65 -6.18 2.84
N PHE A 15 -0.35 -5.97 3.71
CA PHE A 15 -0.14 -6.08 5.16
C PHE A 15 0.28 -7.48 5.58
N LYS A 16 -0.33 -8.54 5.01
CA LYS A 16 0.09 -9.93 5.26
C LYS A 16 1.53 -10.16 4.82
N PHE A 17 1.92 -9.64 3.65
CA PHE A 17 3.27 -9.74 3.14
C PHE A 17 4.28 -9.07 4.08
N LEU A 18 3.99 -7.85 4.55
CA LEU A 18 4.83 -7.13 5.50
C LEU A 18 5.01 -7.92 6.79
N ALA A 19 3.92 -8.39 7.39
CA ALA A 19 3.94 -9.17 8.62
C ALA A 19 4.76 -10.47 8.48
N ARG A 20 4.52 -11.23 7.39
CA ARG A 20 5.21 -12.51 7.14
C ARG A 20 6.72 -12.33 6.98
N ASN A 21 7.14 -11.22 6.39
CA ASN A 21 8.55 -10.92 6.12
C ASN A 21 9.20 -10.03 7.19
N ARG A 22 8.52 -9.77 8.32
CA ARG A 22 9.00 -8.90 9.41
C ARG A 22 9.39 -7.49 8.93
N LEU A 23 8.72 -7.00 7.91
CA LEU A 23 8.87 -5.64 7.40
C LEU A 23 7.89 -4.72 8.13
N ARG A 24 8.29 -3.48 8.37
CA ARG A 24 7.42 -2.47 9.03
C ARG A 24 6.79 -1.47 8.08
N ARG A 25 7.39 -1.26 6.90
CA ARG A 25 6.97 -0.22 5.96
C ARG A 25 7.01 -0.74 4.52
N ALA A 26 6.07 -0.30 3.70
CA ALA A 26 6.10 -0.41 2.25
C ALA A 26 5.75 0.93 1.61
N LEU A 27 6.30 1.16 0.41
CA LEU A 27 5.92 2.23 -0.48
C LEU A 27 5.27 1.61 -1.71
N LEU A 28 4.06 2.05 -2.02
CA LEU A 28 3.28 1.63 -3.18
C LEU A 28 3.18 2.81 -4.14
N VAL A 29 3.72 2.64 -5.33
CA VAL A 29 3.69 3.66 -6.38
C VAL A 29 2.50 3.40 -7.29
N THR A 30 1.65 4.41 -7.48
CA THR A 30 0.41 4.34 -8.29
C THR A 30 0.36 5.43 -9.35
N LEU A 31 -0.67 5.45 -10.19
CA LEU A 31 -0.82 6.49 -11.21
C LEU A 31 -1.18 7.87 -10.63
N ASP A 32 -2.12 7.92 -9.69
CA ASP A 32 -2.74 9.18 -9.24
C ASP A 32 -3.09 9.22 -7.74
N THR A 33 -2.86 8.14 -7.01
CA THR A 33 -3.37 7.99 -5.65
C THR A 33 -2.29 8.31 -4.63
N GLU A 34 -2.62 9.22 -3.71
CA GLU A 34 -1.80 9.50 -2.52
C GLU A 34 -2.60 9.16 -1.26
N THR A 35 -2.11 8.21 -0.47
CA THR A 35 -2.72 7.87 0.82
C THR A 35 -1.74 7.17 1.76
N LYS A 36 -2.13 7.01 3.01
CA LYS A 36 -1.35 6.34 4.05
C LYS A 36 -2.23 5.35 4.79
N LEU A 37 -1.77 4.11 4.88
CA LEU A 37 -2.49 3.01 5.52
C LEU A 37 -1.64 2.46 6.66
N GLU A 38 -2.19 2.48 7.86
CA GLU A 38 -1.51 2.02 9.07
C GLU A 38 -2.33 0.94 9.78
N LYS A 39 -1.66 -0.13 10.20
CA LYS A 39 -2.29 -1.23 10.94
C LYS A 39 -1.26 -1.98 11.79
N GLU A 40 -1.51 -2.13 13.09
CA GLU A 40 -0.71 -2.98 13.99
C GLU A 40 0.80 -2.66 13.93
N GLY A 41 1.16 -1.38 13.77
CA GLY A 41 2.56 -0.94 13.63
C GLY A 41 3.20 -1.18 12.26
N LEU A 42 2.42 -1.62 11.28
CA LEU A 42 2.79 -1.71 9.87
C LEU A 42 2.29 -0.48 9.12
N LEU A 43 3.08 -0.01 8.17
CA LEU A 43 2.78 1.16 7.36
C LEU A 43 2.88 0.86 5.87
N ILE A 44 1.89 1.29 5.10
CA ILE A 44 1.94 1.35 3.65
C ILE A 44 1.71 2.80 3.24
N GLU A 45 2.71 3.40 2.62
CA GLU A 45 2.60 4.70 1.97
C GLU A 45 2.26 4.47 0.51
N VAL A 46 1.21 5.13 0.04
CA VAL A 46 0.79 5.09 -1.36
C VAL A 46 1.06 6.46 -1.94
N ILE A 47 1.88 6.53 -2.98
CA ILE A 47 2.22 7.76 -3.65
C ILE A 47 2.00 7.61 -5.16
N PRO A 48 1.72 8.70 -5.88
CA PRO A 48 1.75 8.67 -7.33
C PRO A 48 3.19 8.62 -7.86
N TYR A 49 3.39 8.04 -9.05
CA TYR A 49 4.72 7.81 -9.65
C TYR A 49 5.53 9.07 -9.98
N TRP A 50 4.86 10.21 -10.09
CA TRP A 50 5.49 11.49 -10.41
C TRP A 50 6.02 12.23 -9.17
N LYS A 51 5.88 11.63 -7.99
CA LYS A 51 6.39 12.14 -6.72
C LYS A 51 7.69 11.43 -6.33
#